data_AF-A0A524PKY7-F1
#
_entry.id   AF-A0A524PKY7-F1
#
_cell.length_a   1.000
_cell.length_b   1.000
_cell.length_c   1.000
_cell.angle_alpha   90.00
_cell.angle_beta   90.00
_cell.angle_gamma   90.00
#
_symmetry.space_group_name_H-M   'P 1'
#
loop_
_entity.id
_entity.type
_entity.pdbx_description
1 polymer ?
#
loop_
_entity_poly.entity_id
_entity_poly.type
_entity_poly.pdbx_seq_one_letter_code
_entity_poly.pdbx_strand_id
1 'polypeptide(L)'
;MEKDDLHQINPNIAAVADLVVLPGIGENMAQRIVAGQPYRSPEDMLRVKGLGPRSLERIRPFLIFTKVQDRGASMPEIDTGSKSAGRTPSERRTLEQRLSGFGASLSGSSPITTQVLWLAIITGALSVILSVILSLAILVGINRTLNIERHAAVRELRSEFSQMDTQLANLEAGLNSIDSRLKAVEGLSGRMATLETEFDLVQEGVDQAITEVDQLTEQVTAVSDEVTRISGKVNLFDAFLEGMRALMADLFAPVETTSSP
;
A
#
# COMPACT_ATOMS: atom_id res chain seq x y z
N MET A 1 -24.27 27.17 -4.54
CA MET A 1 -22.83 27.00 -4.30
C MET A 1 -22.23 28.37 -4.47
N GLU A 2 -21.84 28.93 -3.33
CA GLU A 2 -21.27 30.26 -3.17
C GLU A 2 -20.08 30.41 -4.12
N LYS A 3 -20.04 31.55 -4.81
CA LYS A 3 -19.05 31.87 -5.82
C LYS A 3 -17.81 32.31 -5.05
N ASP A 4 -16.96 31.35 -4.68
CA ASP A 4 -15.73 31.59 -3.91
C ASP A 4 -15.01 32.81 -4.50
N ASP A 5 -14.81 33.82 -3.66
CA ASP A 5 -14.03 35.01 -3.97
C ASP A 5 -12.64 34.57 -4.44
N LEU A 6 -12.46 34.51 -5.76
CA LEU A 6 -11.19 34.18 -6.41
C LEU A 6 -10.21 35.29 -6.06
N HIS A 7 -9.49 35.11 -4.96
CA HIS A 7 -8.38 35.96 -4.53
C HIS A 7 -7.29 35.86 -5.59
N GLN A 8 -7.34 36.78 -6.55
CA GLN A 8 -6.40 36.87 -7.66
C GLN A 8 -5.07 37.42 -7.15
N ILE A 9 -4.04 36.58 -7.18
CA ILE A 9 -2.72 36.89 -6.64
C ILE A 9 -1.77 37.19 -7.81
N ASN A 10 -0.99 38.27 -7.69
CA ASN A 10 -0.02 38.63 -8.70
C ASN A 10 1.36 38.05 -8.36
N PRO A 11 1.88 37.09 -9.16
CA PRO A 11 3.11 36.38 -8.83
C PRO A 11 4.38 37.23 -8.92
N ASN A 12 4.31 38.45 -9.46
CA ASN A 12 5.46 39.38 -9.57
C ASN A 12 5.60 40.33 -8.37
N ILE A 13 4.57 40.44 -7.52
CA ILE A 13 4.57 41.34 -6.35
C ILE A 13 4.14 40.63 -5.07
N ALA A 14 3.56 39.43 -5.18
CA ALA A 14 3.13 38.65 -4.03
C ALA A 14 4.32 38.20 -3.20
N ALA A 15 4.17 38.27 -1.88
CA ALA A 15 5.12 37.68 -0.96
C ALA A 15 4.99 36.15 -0.99
N VAL A 16 6.01 35.46 -0.49
CA VAL A 16 6.02 33.99 -0.42
C VAL A 16 4.77 33.46 0.29
N ALA A 17 4.31 34.14 1.36
CA ALA A 17 3.13 33.75 2.13
C ALA A 17 1.83 33.78 1.28
N ASP A 18 1.68 34.78 0.42
CA ASP A 18 0.48 34.93 -0.42
C ASP A 18 0.45 33.88 -1.53
N LEU A 19 1.61 33.52 -2.08
CA LEU A 19 1.76 32.49 -3.12
C LEU A 19 1.46 31.07 -2.61
N VAL A 20 1.62 30.80 -1.31
CA VAL A 20 1.33 29.50 -0.69
C VAL A 20 -0.17 29.23 -0.61
N VAL A 21 -1.00 30.26 -0.68
CA VAL A 21 -2.47 30.13 -0.67
C VAL A 21 -2.97 29.49 -1.98
N LEU A 22 -2.17 29.49 -3.04
CA LEU A 22 -2.54 28.94 -4.34
C LEU A 22 -2.55 27.40 -4.33
N PRO A 23 -3.57 26.77 -4.96
CA PRO A 23 -3.73 25.32 -4.91
C PRO A 23 -2.57 24.61 -5.60
N GLY A 24 -1.79 23.84 -4.84
CA GLY A 24 -0.63 23.09 -5.34
C GLY A 24 0.69 23.85 -5.30
N ILE A 25 0.74 25.03 -4.67
CA ILE A 25 1.97 25.79 -4.43
C ILE A 25 2.32 25.74 -2.94
N GLY A 26 3.36 24.99 -2.58
CA GLY A 26 3.93 25.00 -1.22
C GLY A 26 5.00 26.08 -1.04
N GLU A 27 5.45 26.32 0.20
CA GLU A 27 6.48 27.34 0.54
C GLU A 27 7.73 27.26 -0.34
N ASN A 28 8.23 26.05 -0.59
CA ASN A 28 9.38 25.82 -1.46
C ASN A 28 9.12 26.19 -2.93
N MET A 29 7.89 26.01 -3.43
CA MET A 29 7.53 26.45 -4.78
C MET A 29 7.32 27.96 -4.82
N ALA A 30 6.67 28.54 -3.81
CA ALA A 30 6.46 29.98 -3.69
C ALA A 30 7.79 30.75 -3.67
N GLN A 31 8.77 30.31 -2.88
CA GLN A 31 10.11 30.90 -2.87
C GLN A 31 10.79 30.86 -4.24
N ARG A 32 10.58 29.78 -5.00
CA ARG A 32 11.19 29.59 -6.31
C ARG A 32 10.47 30.37 -7.40
N ILE A 33 9.17 30.61 -7.24
CA ILE A 33 8.40 31.53 -8.07
C ILE A 33 8.88 32.97 -7.82
N VAL A 34 9.04 33.40 -6.56
CA VAL A 34 9.61 34.72 -6.23
C VAL A 34 11.03 34.89 -6.79
N ALA A 35 11.87 33.86 -6.66
CA ALA A 35 13.24 33.89 -7.18
C ALA A 35 13.34 33.96 -8.72
N GLY A 36 12.29 33.56 -9.44
CA GLY A 36 12.26 33.57 -10.91
C GLY A 36 11.54 34.77 -11.53
N GLN A 37 11.12 35.75 -10.73
CA GLN A 37 10.52 37.00 -11.23
C GLN A 37 11.51 37.79 -12.09
N PRO A 38 11.06 38.53 -13.13
CA PRO A 38 9.67 38.80 -13.50
C PRO A 38 9.09 37.87 -14.57
N TYR A 39 7.80 37.54 -14.45
CA TYR A 39 7.01 36.79 -15.43
C TYR A 39 6.10 37.73 -16.23
N ARG A 40 6.06 37.59 -17.56
CA ARG A 40 5.18 38.41 -18.42
C ARG A 40 3.88 37.73 -18.76
N SER A 41 3.89 36.40 -18.79
CA SER A 41 2.69 35.60 -19.00
C SER A 41 2.60 34.44 -18.00
N PRO A 42 1.42 33.83 -17.83
CA PRO A 42 1.28 32.63 -17.01
C PRO A 42 2.24 31.53 -17.43
N GLU A 43 2.46 31.37 -18.75
CA GLU A 43 3.30 30.32 -19.33
C GLU A 43 4.79 30.48 -18.99
N ASP A 44 5.26 31.71 -18.73
CA ASP A 44 6.64 31.96 -18.29
C ASP A 44 6.95 31.31 -16.93
N MET A 45 5.91 31.03 -16.12
CA MET A 45 6.08 30.36 -14.83
C MET A 45 6.49 28.88 -14.99
N LEU A 46 6.33 28.27 -16.17
CA LEU A 46 6.85 26.91 -16.45
C LEU A 46 8.37 26.80 -16.38
N ARG A 47 9.09 27.94 -16.40
CA ARG A 47 10.54 27.98 -16.22
C ARG A 47 10.95 27.63 -14.78
N VAL A 48 10.02 27.77 -13.83
CA VAL A 48 10.25 27.36 -12.44
C VAL A 48 10.24 25.83 -12.38
N LYS A 49 11.43 25.23 -12.22
CA LYS A 49 11.60 23.77 -12.18
C LYS A 49 10.59 23.14 -11.20
N GLY A 50 9.80 22.15 -11.57
CA GLY A 50 8.76 21.57 -10.69
C GLY A 50 7.38 22.25 -10.70
N LEU A 51 7.21 23.37 -11.42
CA LEU A 51 5.88 23.83 -11.84
C LEU A 51 5.55 23.18 -13.19
N GLY A 52 4.77 22.11 -13.14
CA GLY A 52 4.32 21.40 -14.34
C GLY A 52 3.08 22.04 -14.99
N PRO A 53 2.78 21.72 -16.26
CA PRO A 53 1.62 22.26 -16.98
C PRO A 53 0.28 22.00 -16.26
N ARG A 54 0.15 20.84 -15.61
CA ARG A 54 -1.04 20.51 -14.79
C ARG A 54 -1.21 21.40 -13.57
N SER A 55 -0.11 21.77 -12.90
CA SER A 55 -0.18 22.67 -11.75
C SER A 55 -0.48 24.09 -12.21
N LEU A 56 0.07 24.49 -13.36
CA LEU A 56 -0.18 25.79 -13.98
C LEU A 56 -1.64 25.97 -14.39
N GLU A 57 -2.26 24.96 -14.98
CA GLU A 57 -3.70 24.97 -15.32
C GLU A 57 -4.59 25.16 -14.09
N ARG A 58 -4.22 24.58 -12.94
CA ARG A 58 -4.97 24.68 -11.69
C ARG A 58 -4.87 26.06 -11.03
N ILE A 59 -3.73 26.73 -11.18
CA ILE A 59 -3.51 28.07 -10.61
C ILE A 59 -3.88 29.19 -11.58
N ARG A 60 -3.98 28.90 -12.89
CA ARG A 60 -4.34 29.86 -13.94
C ARG A 60 -5.55 30.75 -13.61
N PRO A 61 -6.67 30.26 -13.04
CA PRO A 61 -7.80 31.12 -12.71
C PRO A 61 -7.58 32.05 -11.51
N PHE A 62 -6.50 31.86 -10.74
CA PHE A 62 -6.16 32.64 -9.54
C PHE A 62 -4.98 33.61 -9.75
N LEU A 63 -4.42 33.68 -10.96
CA LEU A 63 -3.27 34.53 -11.27
C LEU A 63 -3.70 35.78 -12.03
N ILE A 64 -3.22 36.95 -11.59
CA ILE A 64 -3.32 38.20 -12.35
C ILE A 64 -1.97 38.82 -12.61
N PHE A 65 -1.79 39.28 -13.84
CA PHE A 65 -0.66 40.09 -14.27
C PHE A 65 -1.13 41.54 -14.42
N THR A 66 -1.60 42.12 -13.32
CA THR A 66 -1.93 43.56 -13.32
C THR A 66 -0.67 44.35 -12.98
N LYS A 67 -0.41 45.43 -13.73
CA LYS A 67 0.70 46.34 -13.42
C LYS A 67 0.25 47.22 -12.25
N VAL A 68 0.58 46.82 -11.02
CA VAL A 68 0.19 47.61 -9.83
C VAL A 68 1.05 48.87 -9.76
N GLN A 69 0.42 49.99 -10.08
CA GLN A 69 0.82 51.33 -9.61
C GLN A 69 0.49 51.45 -8.12
N ASP A 70 1.44 52.03 -7.39
CA ASP A 70 1.35 52.73 -6.11
C ASP A 70 0.21 52.37 -5.15
N ARG A 71 0.60 51.81 -4.00
CA ARG A 71 0.03 52.02 -2.66
C ARG A 71 0.77 51.08 -1.71
N GLY A 72 1.44 51.49 -0.66
CA GLY A 72 1.61 52.79 -0.04
C GLY A 72 2.40 52.49 1.24
N ALA A 73 3.52 53.19 1.42
CA ALA A 73 4.30 53.13 2.63
C ALA A 73 3.50 53.71 3.82
N SER A 74 3.52 53.02 4.95
CA SER A 74 3.21 53.62 6.25
C SER A 74 3.94 52.86 7.35
N MET A 75 5.12 53.38 7.65
CA MET A 75 5.86 53.15 8.89
C MET A 75 5.53 54.32 9.83
N PRO A 76 5.23 54.12 11.12
CA PRO A 76 5.19 55.21 12.07
C PRO A 76 6.56 55.35 12.76
N GLU A 77 7.13 56.53 12.55
CA GLU A 77 8.29 57.13 13.19
C GLU A 77 7.90 57.59 14.62
N ILE A 78 8.70 57.27 15.64
CA ILE A 78 8.55 57.86 16.98
C ILE A 78 9.73 58.80 17.23
N ASP A 79 9.36 60.07 17.26
CA ASP A 79 10.10 61.25 17.64
C ASP A 79 10.45 61.26 19.14
N THR A 80 11.68 61.62 19.49
CA THR A 80 12.06 61.98 20.87
C THR A 80 12.82 63.30 20.85
N GLY A 81 12.08 64.39 21.06
CA GLY A 81 12.61 65.67 21.49
C GLY A 81 11.89 66.16 22.75
N SER A 82 12.65 66.53 23.79
CA SER A 82 12.32 67.48 24.89
C SER A 82 13.37 67.27 26.01
N LYS A 83 14.32 68.17 26.36
CA LYS A 83 14.35 69.61 26.69
C LYS A 83 13.50 70.01 27.90
N SER A 84 14.12 70.14 29.08
CA SER A 84 13.72 71.11 30.13
C SER A 84 14.81 71.19 31.21
N ALA A 85 15.47 72.36 31.37
CA ALA A 85 15.26 73.33 32.46
C ALA A 85 15.71 72.79 33.84
N GLY A 86 16.60 73.43 34.59
CA GLY A 86 16.77 74.85 34.83
C GLY A 86 16.66 75.04 36.35
N ARG A 87 17.73 75.50 37.02
CA ARG A 87 17.60 76.14 38.34
C ARG A 87 18.81 77.01 38.64
N THR A 88 18.51 78.30 38.75
CA THR A 88 19.24 79.27 39.56
C THR A 88 19.33 78.79 41.01
N PRO A 89 20.44 79.09 41.70
CA PRO A 89 20.27 79.60 43.05
C PRO A 89 20.88 80.99 43.23
N SER A 90 20.01 81.82 43.78
CA SER A 90 20.20 83.09 44.46
C SER A 90 21.33 83.08 45.49
N GLU A 91 21.75 84.29 45.84
CA GLU A 91 22.40 84.66 47.11
C GLU A 91 23.87 84.30 47.27
N ARG A 92 24.65 85.13 46.58
CA ARG A 92 25.94 85.62 47.03
C ARG A 92 25.89 86.15 48.47
N ARG A 93 27.00 85.92 49.17
CA ARG A 93 27.53 86.68 50.32
C ARG A 93 26.88 86.42 51.68
N THR A 94 27.37 85.36 52.31
CA THR A 94 27.84 85.42 53.70
C THR A 94 29.01 84.44 53.83
N LEU A 95 30.13 84.81 53.20
CA LEU A 95 31.45 84.34 53.61
C LEU A 95 31.82 85.06 54.91
N GLU A 96 32.59 84.39 55.78
CA GLU A 96 33.41 84.95 56.88
C GLU A 96 33.05 84.58 58.32
N GLN A 97 32.11 83.65 58.61
CA GLN A 97 31.85 83.39 60.04
C GLN A 97 31.30 82.00 60.39
N ARG A 98 32.06 80.95 60.04
CA ARG A 98 31.96 79.63 60.70
C ARG A 98 33.09 78.63 60.39
N LEU A 99 34.29 79.14 60.08
CA LEU A 99 35.55 78.37 60.06
C LEU A 99 36.24 78.45 61.44
N SER A 100 35.50 78.15 62.51
CA SER A 100 36.01 77.97 63.86
C SER A 100 35.29 76.79 64.52
N GLY A 101 35.55 75.62 63.93
CA GLY A 101 35.07 74.32 64.39
C GLY A 101 35.87 73.19 63.76
N PHE A 102 37.16 73.44 63.52
CA PHE A 102 38.14 72.42 63.18
C PHE A 102 38.51 71.70 64.47
N GLY A 103 37.80 70.61 64.79
CA GLY A 103 38.11 69.83 65.99
C GLY A 103 37.07 68.77 66.34
N ALA A 104 37.39 67.54 65.94
CA ALA A 104 36.91 66.26 66.48
C ALA A 104 35.50 65.76 66.08
N SER A 105 35.41 64.43 65.98
CA SER A 105 34.26 63.58 65.66
C SER A 105 33.89 63.52 64.16
N LEU A 106 33.89 62.39 63.44
CA LEU A 106 34.00 60.98 63.78
C LEU A 106 34.63 60.24 62.59
N SER A 107 35.57 59.36 62.90
CA SER A 107 35.89 58.21 62.06
C SER A 107 34.61 57.38 61.87
N GLY A 108 34.18 57.22 60.63
CA GLY A 108 32.98 56.46 60.27
C GLY A 108 33.18 55.85 58.89
N SER A 109 33.95 54.76 58.82
CA SER A 109 34.00 53.89 57.65
C SER A 109 32.64 53.21 57.48
N SER A 110 31.77 53.75 56.63
CA SER A 110 30.54 53.07 56.24
C SER A 110 30.86 51.78 55.48
N PRO A 111 30.32 50.61 55.85
CA PRO A 111 30.55 49.37 55.12
C PRO A 111 29.66 49.34 53.86
N ILE A 112 29.91 50.22 52.89
CA ILE A 112 29.24 50.17 51.58
C ILE A 112 29.71 48.91 50.82
N THR A 113 30.84 48.32 51.23
CA THR A 113 31.46 47.18 50.56
C THR A 113 30.64 45.88 50.66
N THR A 114 29.88 45.64 51.74
CA THR A 114 29.12 44.38 51.86
C THR A 114 27.81 44.39 51.08
N GLN A 115 27.11 45.52 50.98
CA GLN A 115 25.89 45.62 50.17
C GLN A 115 26.19 45.53 48.66
N VAL A 116 27.25 46.19 48.20
CA VAL A 116 27.68 46.07 46.80
C VAL A 116 28.23 44.69 46.46
N LEU A 117 28.83 43.99 47.43
CA LEU A 117 29.30 42.61 47.26
C LEU A 117 28.11 41.63 47.10
N TRP A 118 27.07 41.74 47.92
CA TRP A 118 25.84 40.96 47.75
C TRP A 118 25.11 41.27 46.44
N LEU A 119 25.04 42.56 46.05
CA LEU A 119 24.47 42.96 44.76
C LEU A 119 25.25 42.36 43.59
N ALA A 120 26.58 42.43 43.63
CA ALA A 120 27.45 41.87 42.58
C ALA A 120 27.31 40.34 42.46
N ILE A 121 27.19 39.62 43.58
CA ILE A 121 26.96 38.17 43.59
C ILE A 121 25.61 37.84 42.93
N ILE A 122 24.55 38.58 43.23
CA ILE A 122 23.20 38.36 42.66
C ILE A 122 23.22 38.62 41.15
N THR A 123 23.83 39.72 40.70
CA THR A 123 23.91 40.04 39.26
C THR A 123 24.72 38.99 38.50
N GLY A 124 25.85 38.53 39.07
CA GLY A 124 26.65 37.45 38.48
C GLY A 124 25.89 36.13 38.39
N ALA A 125 25.18 35.74 39.46
CA ALA A 125 24.35 34.54 39.47
C ALA A 125 23.22 34.63 38.43
N LEU A 126 22.59 35.79 38.28
CA LEU A 126 21.56 36.03 37.26
C LEU A 126 22.12 35.87 35.83
N SER A 127 23.32 36.39 35.55
CA SER A 127 23.97 36.22 34.25
C SER A 127 24.29 34.76 33.94
N VAL A 128 24.72 33.98 34.93
CA VAL A 128 24.96 32.54 34.78
C VAL A 128 23.67 31.79 34.51
N ILE A 129 22.61 32.06 35.27
CA ILE A 129 21.29 31.45 35.08
C ILE A 129 20.75 31.79 33.68
N LEU A 130 20.86 33.04 33.25
CA LEU A 130 20.43 33.47 31.94
C LEU A 130 21.24 32.82 30.81
N SER A 131 22.55 32.63 31.01
CA SER A 131 23.42 31.91 30.06
C SER A 131 23.03 30.43 29.95
N VAL A 132 22.73 29.77 31.06
CA VAL A 132 22.26 28.38 31.09
C VAL A 132 20.90 28.26 30.39
N ILE A 133 19.94 29.16 30.69
CA ILE A 133 18.63 29.19 30.02
C ILE A 133 18.80 29.42 28.52
N LEU A 134 19.67 30.34 28.11
CA LEU A 134 19.94 30.63 26.70
C LEU A 134 20.60 29.43 26.00
N SER A 135 21.55 28.75 26.66
CA SER A 135 22.18 27.53 26.16
C SER A 135 21.16 26.40 26.00
N LEU A 136 20.27 26.20 26.99
CA LEU A 136 19.17 25.25 26.89
C LEU A 136 18.16 25.67 25.81
N ALA A 137 17.87 26.96 25.63
CA ALA A 137 16.98 27.44 24.58
C ALA A 137 17.55 27.19 23.18
N ILE A 138 18.87 27.37 23.00
CA ILE A 138 19.58 27.01 21.77
C ILE A 138 19.57 25.48 21.59
N LEU A 139 19.84 24.72 22.64
CA LEU A 139 19.84 23.26 22.58
C LEU A 139 18.44 22.72 22.24
N VAL A 140 17.40 23.23 22.89
CA VAL A 140 16.00 22.90 22.60
C VAL A 140 15.62 23.40 21.21
N GLY A 141 16.05 24.58 20.79
CA GLY A 141 15.81 25.09 19.43
C GLY A 141 16.43 24.21 18.35
N ILE A 142 17.67 23.77 18.56
CA ILE A 142 18.37 22.85 17.65
C ILE A 142 17.71 21.46 17.68
N ASN A 143 17.38 20.94 18.87
CA ASN A 143 16.72 19.64 19.00
C ASN A 143 15.29 19.65 18.44
N ARG A 144 14.60 20.79 18.52
CA ARG A 144 13.27 21.01 17.92
C ARG A 144 13.35 21.26 16.41
N THR A 145 14.50 21.66 15.85
CA THR A 145 14.72 21.66 14.39
C THR A 145 14.95 20.24 13.84
N LEU A 146 15.48 19.35 14.68
CA LEU A 146 15.54 17.90 14.42
C LEU A 146 14.22 17.19 14.77
N ASN A 147 13.10 17.92 14.86
CA ASN A 147 11.80 17.31 15.13
C ASN A 147 11.36 16.48 13.90
N ILE A 148 11.71 15.19 13.96
CA ILE A 148 11.46 14.15 12.95
C ILE A 148 9.98 14.03 12.58
N GLU A 149 9.06 14.52 13.41
CA GLU A 149 7.62 14.56 13.11
C GLU A 149 7.25 15.48 11.93
N ARG A 150 8.09 16.47 11.58
CA ARG A 150 7.81 17.42 10.49
C ARG A 150 8.44 17.06 9.14
N HIS A 151 9.38 16.12 9.08
CA HIS A 151 10.01 15.78 7.81
C HIS A 151 9.10 14.87 6.98
N ALA A 152 8.49 15.44 5.93
CA ALA A 152 7.65 14.70 4.98
C ALA A 152 8.31 13.41 4.47
N ALA A 153 9.64 13.43 4.28
CA ALA A 153 10.44 12.28 3.88
C ALA A 153 10.31 11.07 4.84
N VAL A 154 10.19 11.27 6.15
CA VAL A 154 10.05 10.16 7.11
C VAL A 154 8.63 9.59 7.11
N ARG A 155 7.63 10.43 6.84
CA ARG A 155 6.24 9.96 6.66
C ARG A 155 6.06 9.20 5.36
N GLU A 156 6.73 9.65 4.30
CA GLU A 156 6.78 8.96 3.01
C GLU A 156 7.49 7.62 3.14
N LEU A 157 8.67 7.59 3.75
CA LEU A 157 9.39 6.34 4.01
C LEU A 157 8.57 5.36 4.86
N ARG A 158 7.88 5.84 5.91
CA ARG A 158 6.97 5.00 6.71
C ARG A 158 5.78 4.49 5.89
N SER A 159 5.26 5.30 4.99
CA SER A 159 4.19 4.88 4.09
C SER A 159 4.68 3.84 3.09
N GLU A 160 5.88 4.03 2.52
CA GLU A 160 6.53 3.06 1.64
C GLU A 160 6.79 1.74 2.37
N PHE A 161 7.30 1.77 3.60
CA PHE A 161 7.47 0.56 4.42
C PHE A 161 6.13 -0.15 4.67
N SER A 162 5.07 0.59 5.02
CA SER A 162 3.74 0.01 5.19
C SER A 162 3.17 -0.58 3.90
N GLN A 163 3.46 0.03 2.75
CA GLN A 163 3.12 -0.53 1.44
C GLN A 163 3.94 -1.79 1.15
N MET A 164 5.23 -1.80 1.49
CA MET A 164 6.11 -2.95 1.33
C MET A 164 5.66 -4.13 2.21
N ASP A 165 5.23 -3.87 3.44
CA ASP A 165 4.63 -4.89 4.32
C ASP A 165 3.36 -5.48 3.69
N THR A 166 2.51 -4.63 3.10
CA THR A 166 1.30 -5.09 2.40
C THR A 166 1.66 -5.92 1.17
N GLN A 167 2.69 -5.53 0.42
CA GLN A 167 3.19 -6.30 -0.72
C GLN A 167 3.76 -7.65 -0.29
N LEU A 168 4.53 -7.71 0.81
CA LEU A 168 5.05 -8.94 1.37
C LEU A 168 3.92 -9.87 1.83
N ALA A 169 2.90 -9.34 2.52
CA ALA A 169 1.73 -10.11 2.92
C ALA A 169 0.97 -10.68 1.70
N ASN A 170 0.83 -9.90 0.63
CA ASN A 170 0.22 -10.36 -0.61
C ASN A 170 1.07 -11.42 -1.32
N LEU A 171 2.40 -11.27 -1.30
CA LEU A 171 3.32 -12.25 -1.87
C LEU A 171 3.26 -13.58 -1.10
N GLU A 172 3.22 -13.50 0.23
CA GLU A 172 3.05 -14.65 1.11
C GLU A 172 1.71 -15.35 0.87
N ALA A 173 0.61 -14.59 0.77
CA ALA A 173 -0.70 -15.13 0.39
C ALA A 173 -0.66 -15.81 -0.99
N GLY A 174 0.08 -15.22 -1.94
CA GLY A 174 0.33 -15.81 -3.26
C GLY A 174 1.09 -17.14 -3.18
N LEU A 175 2.15 -17.22 -2.37
CA LEU A 175 2.92 -18.45 -2.16
C LEU A 175 2.07 -19.54 -1.50
N ASN A 176 1.27 -19.21 -0.49
CA ASN A 176 0.33 -20.14 0.15
C ASN A 176 -0.74 -20.65 -0.83
N SER A 177 -1.18 -19.81 -1.76
CA SER A 177 -2.08 -20.21 -2.84
C SER A 177 -1.40 -21.18 -3.83
N ILE A 178 -0.14 -20.93 -4.20
CA ILE A 178 0.64 -21.83 -5.05
C ILE A 178 0.83 -23.19 -4.37
N ASP A 179 1.18 -23.22 -3.07
CA ASP A 179 1.29 -24.45 -2.30
C ASP A 179 -0.03 -25.25 -2.28
N SER A 180 -1.15 -24.57 -2.06
CA SER A 180 -2.48 -25.19 -2.10
C SER A 180 -2.80 -25.79 -3.47
N ARG A 181 -2.44 -25.09 -4.55
CA ARG A 181 -2.59 -25.58 -5.92
C ARG A 181 -1.66 -26.76 -6.23
N LEU A 182 -0.42 -26.73 -5.73
CA LEU A 182 0.53 -27.82 -5.89
C LEU A 182 0.02 -29.09 -5.21
N LYS A 183 -0.50 -28.98 -3.99
CA LYS A 183 -1.16 -30.09 -3.27
C LYS A 183 -2.37 -30.64 -4.01
N ALA A 184 -3.17 -29.77 -4.63
CA ALA A 184 -4.29 -30.20 -5.46
C ALA A 184 -3.83 -30.97 -6.70
N VAL A 185 -2.73 -30.55 -7.33
CA VAL A 185 -2.11 -31.27 -8.46
C VAL A 185 -1.50 -32.60 -8.03
N GLU A 186 -0.84 -32.65 -6.87
CA GLU A 186 -0.34 -33.90 -6.29
C GLU A 186 -1.50 -34.88 -6.00
N GLY A 187 -2.62 -34.37 -5.48
CA GLY A 187 -3.85 -35.16 -5.32
C GLY A 187 -4.41 -35.68 -6.64
N LEU A 188 -4.29 -34.92 -7.73
CA LEU A 188 -4.68 -35.39 -9.07
C LEU A 188 -3.77 -36.52 -9.56
N SER A 189 -2.46 -36.47 -9.25
CA SER A 189 -1.54 -37.56 -9.55
C SER A 189 -1.91 -38.85 -8.81
N GLY A 190 -2.29 -38.76 -7.54
CA GLY A 190 -2.78 -39.91 -6.77
C GLY A 190 -4.05 -40.52 -7.39
N ARG A 191 -4.98 -39.66 -7.81
CA ARG A 191 -6.19 -40.09 -8.53
C ARG A 191 -5.89 -40.69 -9.90
N MET A 192 -4.90 -40.17 -10.63
CA MET A 192 -4.47 -40.74 -11.92
C MET A 192 -3.90 -42.14 -11.73
N ALA A 193 -3.09 -42.36 -10.68
CA ALA A 193 -2.58 -43.69 -10.36
C ALA A 193 -3.72 -44.69 -10.01
N THR A 194 -4.74 -44.23 -9.26
CA THR A 194 -5.94 -45.05 -9.02
C THR A 194 -6.69 -45.34 -10.31
N LEU A 195 -6.85 -44.35 -11.20
CA LEU A 195 -7.54 -44.52 -12.48
C LEU A 195 -6.79 -45.45 -13.44
N GLU A 196 -5.46 -45.43 -13.44
CA GLU A 196 -4.62 -46.38 -14.17
C GLU A 196 -4.81 -47.81 -13.63
N THR A 197 -4.84 -47.98 -12.31
CA THR A 197 -5.12 -49.27 -11.68
C THR A 197 -6.54 -49.77 -12.01
N GLU A 198 -7.55 -48.89 -11.96
CA GLU A 198 -8.92 -49.23 -12.36
C GLU A 198 -9.01 -49.60 -13.84
N PHE A 199 -8.25 -48.92 -14.71
CA PHE A 199 -8.21 -49.22 -16.13
C PHE A 199 -7.58 -50.59 -16.41
N ASP A 200 -6.48 -50.93 -15.74
CA ASP A 200 -5.84 -52.25 -15.84
C ASP A 200 -6.81 -53.36 -15.43
N LEU A 201 -7.57 -53.15 -14.35
CA LEU A 201 -8.59 -54.10 -13.90
C LEU A 201 -9.74 -54.25 -14.90
N VAL A 202 -10.17 -53.15 -15.54
CA VAL A 202 -11.19 -53.21 -16.60
C VAL A 202 -10.65 -53.97 -17.81
N GLN A 203 -9.39 -53.76 -18.19
CA GLN A 203 -8.77 -54.48 -19.30
C GLN A 203 -8.68 -55.98 -19.00
N GLU A 204 -8.27 -56.37 -17.80
CA GLU A 204 -8.26 -57.76 -17.36
C GLU A 204 -9.67 -58.37 -17.37
N GLY A 205 -10.67 -57.63 -16.90
CA GLY A 205 -12.07 -58.06 -16.95
C GLY A 205 -12.60 -58.25 -18.37
N VAL A 206 -12.17 -57.42 -19.33
CA VAL A 206 -12.50 -57.57 -20.75
C VAL A 206 -11.87 -58.84 -21.33
N ASP A 207 -10.59 -59.10 -21.05
CA ASP A 207 -9.89 -60.31 -21.51
C ASP A 207 -10.55 -61.58 -20.94
N GLN A 208 -10.97 -61.53 -19.68
CA GLN A 208 -11.72 -62.61 -19.06
C GLN A 208 -13.09 -62.82 -19.71
N ALA A 209 -13.83 -61.74 -20.00
CA ALA A 209 -15.13 -61.82 -20.65
C ALA A 209 -15.01 -62.39 -22.07
N ILE A 210 -13.96 -62.04 -22.83
CA ILE A 210 -13.69 -62.64 -24.15
C ILE A 210 -13.48 -64.14 -24.00
N THR A 211 -12.69 -64.57 -23.02
CA THR A 211 -12.45 -66.00 -22.74
C THR A 211 -13.75 -66.74 -22.38
N GLU A 212 -14.61 -66.11 -21.58
CA GLU A 212 -15.92 -66.68 -21.21
C GLU A 212 -16.85 -66.81 -22.41
N VAL A 213 -16.86 -65.81 -23.31
CA VAL A 213 -17.63 -65.84 -24.56
C VAL A 213 -17.12 -66.95 -25.50
N ASP A 214 -15.81 -67.16 -25.60
CA ASP A 214 -15.23 -68.25 -26.38
C ASP A 214 -15.67 -69.61 -25.84
N GLN A 215 -15.65 -69.79 -24.51
CA GLN A 215 -16.14 -71.02 -23.86
C GLN A 215 -17.65 -71.23 -24.08
N LEU A 216 -18.46 -70.18 -23.98
CA LEU A 216 -19.89 -70.23 -24.26
C LEU A 216 -20.15 -70.63 -25.72
N THR A 217 -19.35 -70.12 -26.65
CA THR A 217 -19.45 -70.47 -28.07
C THR A 217 -19.09 -71.93 -28.31
N GLU A 218 -18.01 -72.43 -27.68
CA GLU A 218 -17.65 -73.85 -27.73
C GLU A 218 -18.77 -74.75 -27.16
N GLN A 219 -19.37 -74.36 -26.03
CA GLN A 219 -20.50 -75.08 -25.45
C GLN A 219 -21.72 -75.09 -26.38
N VAL A 220 -22.06 -73.96 -27.01
CA VAL A 220 -23.16 -73.87 -27.98
C VAL A 220 -22.91 -74.79 -29.17
N THR A 221 -21.68 -74.82 -29.71
CA THR A 221 -21.30 -75.75 -30.78
C THR A 221 -21.46 -77.20 -30.33
N ALA A 222 -20.96 -77.56 -29.14
CA ALA A 222 -21.09 -78.91 -28.61
C ALA A 222 -22.56 -79.35 -28.42
N VAL A 223 -23.42 -78.45 -27.94
CA VAL A 223 -24.87 -78.71 -27.81
C VAL A 223 -25.50 -78.90 -29.19
N SER A 224 -25.15 -78.07 -30.18
CA SER A 224 -25.64 -78.19 -31.56
C SER A 224 -25.24 -79.54 -32.19
N ASP A 225 -24.02 -80.00 -31.94
CA ASP A 225 -23.53 -81.29 -32.42
C ASP A 225 -24.29 -82.47 -31.79
N GLU A 226 -24.56 -82.42 -30.48
CA GLU A 226 -25.33 -83.49 -29.81
C GLU A 226 -26.79 -83.49 -30.29
N VAL A 227 -27.40 -82.34 -30.55
CA VAL A 227 -28.74 -82.25 -31.17
C VAL A 227 -28.73 -82.92 -32.55
N THR A 228 -27.72 -82.66 -33.36
CA THR A 228 -27.55 -83.30 -34.69
C THR A 228 -27.41 -84.81 -34.55
N ARG A 229 -26.64 -85.27 -33.55
CA ARG A 229 -26.44 -86.70 -33.28
C ARG A 229 -27.72 -87.40 -32.80
N ILE A 230 -28.49 -86.76 -31.92
CA ILE A 230 -29.78 -87.26 -31.45
C ILE A 230 -30.76 -87.35 -32.63
N SER A 231 -30.86 -86.32 -33.47
CA SER A 231 -31.69 -86.32 -34.67
C SER A 231 -31.32 -87.47 -35.62
N GLY A 232 -30.02 -87.72 -35.82
CA GLY A 232 -29.53 -88.87 -36.59
C GLY A 232 -29.96 -90.22 -36.01
N LYS A 233 -29.92 -90.39 -34.68
CA LYS A 233 -30.41 -91.62 -34.01
C LYS A 233 -31.92 -91.81 -34.19
N VAL A 234 -32.70 -90.73 -34.14
CA VAL A 234 -34.15 -90.77 -34.38
C VAL A 234 -34.43 -91.22 -35.80
N ASN A 235 -33.79 -90.62 -36.81
CA ASN A 235 -33.96 -91.02 -38.21
C ASN A 235 -33.58 -92.49 -38.47
N LEU A 236 -32.50 -92.98 -37.84
CA LEU A 236 -32.10 -94.37 -37.94
C LEU A 236 -33.14 -95.30 -37.31
N PHE A 237 -33.71 -94.91 -36.16
CA PHE A 237 -34.74 -95.68 -35.49
C PHE A 237 -36.04 -95.72 -36.32
N ASP A 238 -36.44 -94.62 -36.94
CA ASP A 238 -37.59 -94.58 -37.85
C ASP A 238 -37.38 -95.53 -39.04
N ALA A 239 -36.18 -95.51 -39.65
CA ALA A 239 -35.82 -96.44 -40.72
C ALA A 239 -35.82 -97.91 -40.25
N PHE A 240 -35.36 -98.17 -39.03
CA PHE A 240 -35.42 -99.49 -38.41
C PHE A 240 -36.86 -99.96 -38.21
N LEU A 241 -37.74 -99.10 -37.69
CA LEU A 241 -39.15 -99.43 -37.50
C LEU A 241 -39.86 -99.71 -38.84
N GLU A 242 -39.58 -98.92 -39.89
CA GLU A 242 -40.13 -99.18 -41.23
C GLU A 242 -39.62 -100.51 -41.80
N GLY A 243 -38.33 -100.81 -41.62
CA GLY A 243 -37.76 -102.10 -42.02
C GLY A 243 -38.41 -103.29 -41.29
N MET A 244 -38.64 -103.15 -39.99
CA MET A 244 -39.37 -104.16 -39.20
C MET A 244 -40.82 -104.31 -39.68
N ARG A 245 -41.49 -103.21 -40.04
CA ARG A 245 -42.85 -103.23 -40.59
C ARG A 245 -42.92 -103.95 -41.93
N ALA A 246 -41.97 -103.71 -42.83
CA ALA A 246 -41.90 -104.36 -44.13
C ALA A 246 -41.68 -105.88 -44.01
N LEU A 247 -40.79 -106.32 -43.11
CA LEU A 247 -40.54 -107.73 -42.82
C LEU A 247 -41.79 -108.44 -42.26
N MET A 248 -42.49 -107.78 -41.33
CA MET A 248 -43.76 -108.29 -40.81
C MET A 248 -44.79 -108.41 -41.94
N ALA A 249 -44.90 -107.41 -42.82
CA ALA A 249 -45.83 -107.46 -43.94
C ALA A 249 -45.53 -108.61 -44.91
N ASP A 250 -44.25 -108.89 -45.19
CA ASP A 250 -43.81 -110.01 -46.04
C ASP A 250 -44.12 -111.38 -45.41
N LEU A 251 -43.88 -111.55 -44.10
CA LEU A 251 -44.16 -112.79 -43.38
C LEU A 251 -45.66 -113.14 -43.37
N PHE A 252 -46.53 -112.12 -43.36
CA PHE A 252 -47.98 -112.28 -43.38
C PHE A 252 -48.60 -112.09 -44.77
N ALA A 253 -47.80 -111.94 -45.83
CA ALA A 253 -48.30 -111.87 -47.19
C ALA A 253 -48.89 -113.24 -47.59
N PRO A 254 -50.12 -113.29 -48.14
CA PRO A 254 -50.72 -114.55 -48.59
C PRO A 254 -49.88 -115.13 -49.73
N VAL A 255 -49.52 -116.42 -49.62
CA VAL A 255 -48.81 -117.15 -50.68
C VAL A 255 -49.69 -117.15 -51.92
N GLU A 256 -49.37 -116.32 -52.92
CA GLU A 256 -50.04 -116.37 -54.21
C GLU A 256 -49.71 -117.71 -54.86
N THR A 257 -50.68 -118.63 -54.82
CA THR A 257 -50.65 -119.84 -55.63
C THR A 257 -50.76 -119.41 -57.09
N THR A 258 -49.62 -119.30 -57.76
CA THR A 258 -49.54 -119.03 -59.20
C THR A 258 -50.17 -120.20 -59.97
N SER A 259 -51.47 -120.10 -60.24
CA SER A 259 -52.15 -120.87 -61.28
C SER A 259 -52.12 -120.01 -62.55
N SER A 260 -51.17 -120.29 -63.43
CA SER A 260 -51.16 -119.75 -64.81
C SER A 260 -51.82 -120.75 -65.77
N PRO A 261 -52.31 -120.28 -66.94
CA PRO A 261 -53.58 -120.67 -67.57
C PRO A 261 -53.68 -122.08 -68.14
#